data_AF-A0A8H5BZP7-F1
#
_entry.id   AF-A0A8H5BZP7-F1
#
_cell.length_a   1.000
_cell.length_b   1.000
_cell.length_c   1.000
_cell.angle_alpha   90.00
_cell.angle_beta   90.00
_cell.angle_gamma   90.00
#
_symmetry.space_group_name_H-M   'P 1'
#
loop_
_entity.id
_entity.type
_entity.pdbx_description
1 polymer ?
#
loop_
_entity_poly.entity_id
_entity_poly.type
_entity_poly.pdbx_seq_one_letter_code
_entity_poly.pdbx_strand_id
1 'polypeptide(L)'
;MDSLELTKDNHPDRVLRGLLVASACYKKLWQAGSIENFKKVWLDCLRFHYLSFRKAEVLHGDISEHNLMVLEHPHGTVTGILTDWDTANLVDTETQDGVCVRVRVSAGHHMHRKGTPPFMALDLLHGRDRVHHPRHDLESFFYILIWTGFHYKFPANGVTKDAALTLPHEKLVAAWLGPPDQIYTAKVKLVMSLEGHDVFLCMKMERSEEWASLVRTWIEPLHICIRDARVGAADDRRTAFNAELAQRRQGKGAGKAKLGKFEEVAVYDDATYGGRLTYFRFMRAIGMTKTLETWDDPINFKEDKAILRAEKKEKLRKLLETDASDTD
;
A
#
# COMPACT_ATOMS: atom_id res chain seq x y z
N MET A 1 27.68 10.02 -32.19
CA MET A 1 26.94 10.47 -31.00
C MET A 1 25.73 11.19 -31.55
N ASP A 2 24.64 10.47 -31.76
CA ASP A 2 23.42 11.06 -32.31
C ASP A 2 22.65 11.77 -31.20
N SER A 3 22.21 12.97 -31.54
CA SER A 3 21.47 13.93 -30.71
C SER A 3 20.38 13.28 -29.83
N LEU A 4 20.33 13.73 -28.57
CA LEU A 4 19.45 13.30 -27.47
C LEU A 4 18.06 13.96 -27.51
N GLU A 5 17.59 14.46 -28.65
CA GLU A 5 16.31 15.17 -28.72
C GLU A 5 15.11 14.21 -28.89
N LEU A 6 14.17 14.27 -27.94
CA LEU A 6 12.88 13.59 -28.02
C LEU A 6 11.99 14.28 -29.05
N THR A 7 11.50 13.53 -30.04
CA THR A 7 10.52 14.01 -31.01
C THR A 7 9.26 13.15 -30.93
N LYS A 8 8.11 13.70 -31.32
CA LYS A 8 6.82 12.98 -31.28
C LYS A 8 6.85 11.65 -32.06
N ASP A 9 7.68 11.57 -33.09
CA ASP A 9 7.74 10.44 -34.00
C ASP A 9 8.67 9.31 -33.50
N ASN A 10 9.61 9.61 -32.60
CA ASN A 10 10.52 8.61 -32.02
C ASN A 10 10.09 8.11 -30.63
N HIS A 11 9.04 8.71 -30.06
CA HIS A 11 8.50 8.40 -28.74
C HIS A 11 7.96 6.96 -28.63
N PRO A 12 7.14 6.43 -29.55
CA PRO A 12 6.56 5.08 -29.40
C PRO A 12 7.64 4.00 -29.44
N ASP A 13 8.57 4.10 -30.40
CA ASP A 13 9.65 3.14 -30.58
C ASP A 13 10.68 3.17 -29.45
N ARG A 14 10.97 4.35 -28.88
CA ARG A 14 11.85 4.46 -27.70
C ARG A 14 11.17 3.99 -26.42
N VAL A 15 9.87 4.24 -26.25
CA VAL A 15 9.08 3.69 -25.12
C VAL A 15 9.02 2.17 -25.23
N LEU A 16 8.79 1.61 -26.42
CA LEU A 16 8.75 0.16 -26.65
C LEU A 16 10.13 -0.47 -26.45
N ARG A 17 11.21 0.14 -26.95
CA ARG A 17 12.60 -0.32 -26.69
C ARG A 17 12.99 -0.17 -25.22
N GLY A 18 12.58 0.90 -24.55
CA GLY A 18 12.77 1.11 -23.12
C GLY A 18 12.05 0.06 -22.29
N LEU A 19 10.79 -0.24 -22.61
CA LEU A 19 10.01 -1.32 -21.98
C LEU A 19 10.62 -2.70 -22.25
N LEU A 20 11.09 -2.99 -23.47
CA LEU A 20 11.72 -4.26 -23.82
C LEU A 20 13.08 -4.46 -23.12
N VAL A 21 13.93 -3.44 -23.09
CA VAL A 21 15.22 -3.48 -22.40
C VAL A 21 15.02 -3.57 -20.89
N ALA A 22 14.09 -2.79 -20.34
CA ALA A 22 13.78 -2.84 -18.92
C ALA A 22 13.13 -4.18 -18.53
N SER A 23 12.23 -4.73 -19.36
CA SER A 23 11.65 -6.07 -19.19
C SER A 23 12.69 -7.19 -19.29
N ALA A 24 13.81 -7.00 -19.99
CA ALA A 24 14.90 -7.97 -20.02
C ALA A 24 15.80 -7.91 -18.77
N CYS A 25 15.78 -6.78 -18.04
CA CYS A 25 16.56 -6.56 -16.82
C CYS A 25 15.75 -6.77 -15.52
N TYR A 26 14.43 -6.72 -15.59
CA TYR A 26 13.56 -6.93 -14.44
C TYR A 26 13.20 -8.39 -14.25
N LYS A 27 13.53 -8.91 -13.08
CA LYS A 27 13.14 -10.23 -12.64
C LYS A 27 11.97 -10.13 -11.66
N LYS A 28 11.24 -11.23 -11.50
CA LYS A 28 10.12 -11.31 -10.56
C LYS A 28 10.63 -11.40 -9.11
N LEU A 29 9.79 -11.07 -8.14
CA LEU A 29 10.18 -11.10 -6.72
C LEU A 29 10.73 -12.47 -6.26
N TRP A 30 10.16 -13.57 -6.76
CA TRP A 30 10.64 -14.93 -6.49
C TRP A 30 11.97 -15.27 -7.19
N GLN A 31 12.60 -14.33 -7.89
CA GLN A 31 13.91 -14.51 -8.52
C GLN A 31 14.97 -13.63 -7.83
N ALA A 32 14.68 -13.11 -6.62
CA ALA A 32 15.62 -12.30 -5.85
C ALA A 32 16.92 -13.03 -5.46
N GLY A 33 16.97 -14.36 -5.56
CA GLY A 33 18.16 -15.18 -5.35
C GLY A 33 18.48 -15.50 -3.89
N SER A 34 18.15 -14.62 -2.95
CA SER A 34 18.27 -14.88 -1.51
C SER A 34 17.17 -14.17 -0.71
N ILE A 35 16.98 -14.59 0.54
CA ILE A 35 16.03 -13.93 1.45
C ILE A 35 16.45 -12.49 1.79
N GLU A 36 17.75 -12.21 1.84
CA GLU A 36 18.26 -10.87 2.09
C GLU A 36 18.02 -9.95 0.89
N ASN A 37 18.20 -10.46 -0.33
CA ASN A 37 17.82 -9.76 -1.55
C ASN A 37 16.31 -9.54 -1.63
N PHE A 38 15.51 -10.54 -1.25
CA PHE A 38 14.05 -10.40 -1.14
C PHE A 38 13.66 -9.29 -0.17
N LYS A 39 14.20 -9.30 1.05
CA LYS A 39 13.98 -8.25 2.07
C LYS A 39 14.36 -6.87 1.52
N LYS A 40 15.51 -6.77 0.87
CA LYS A 40 15.99 -5.52 0.26
C LYS A 40 15.01 -5.02 -0.80
N VAL A 41 14.64 -5.86 -1.76
CA VAL A 41 13.71 -5.51 -2.85
C VAL A 41 12.35 -5.07 -2.29
N TRP A 42 11.83 -5.82 -1.32
CA TRP A 42 10.56 -5.50 -0.67
C TRP A 42 10.62 -4.15 0.05
N LEU A 43 11.73 -3.88 0.78
CA LEU A 43 11.96 -2.59 1.46
C LEU A 43 12.11 -1.42 0.48
N ASP A 44 12.85 -1.61 -0.61
CA ASP A 44 13.05 -0.59 -1.65
C ASP A 44 11.70 -0.21 -2.27
N CYS A 45 10.85 -1.19 -2.57
CA CYS A 45 9.50 -0.94 -3.09
C CYS A 45 8.60 -0.21 -2.08
N LEU A 46 8.60 -0.64 -0.81
CA LEU A 46 7.83 0.03 0.25
C LEU A 46 8.30 1.48 0.47
N ARG A 47 9.61 1.73 0.39
CA ARG A 47 10.18 3.09 0.49
C ARG A 47 9.77 3.95 -0.70
N PHE A 48 9.86 3.41 -1.91
CA PHE A 48 9.46 4.13 -3.12
C PHE A 48 7.96 4.46 -3.11
N HIS A 49 7.12 3.53 -2.64
CA HIS A 49 5.70 3.78 -2.39
C HIS A 49 5.48 4.97 -1.45
N TYR A 50 6.16 5.00 -0.31
CA TYR A 50 6.06 6.10 0.65
C TYR A 50 6.52 7.44 0.07
N LEU A 51 7.64 7.45 -0.66
CA LEU A 51 8.14 8.66 -1.31
C LEU A 51 7.16 9.16 -2.37
N SER A 52 6.58 8.27 -3.17
CA SER A 52 5.57 8.60 -4.17
C SER A 52 4.33 9.23 -3.52
N PHE A 53 3.84 8.63 -2.43
CA PHE A 53 2.73 9.20 -1.67
C PHE A 53 3.06 10.57 -1.07
N ARG A 54 4.23 10.74 -0.45
CA ARG A 54 4.57 11.98 0.28
C ARG A 54 5.05 13.13 -0.59
N LYS A 55 5.83 12.83 -1.61
CA LYS A 55 6.49 13.83 -2.45
C LYS A 55 5.68 14.12 -3.71
N ALA A 56 5.17 13.08 -4.36
CA ALA A 56 4.40 13.20 -5.60
C ALA A 56 2.88 13.24 -5.38
N GLU A 57 2.40 12.99 -4.14
CA GLU A 57 0.96 12.95 -3.83
C GLU A 57 0.22 11.91 -4.71
N VAL A 58 0.86 10.74 -4.88
CA VAL A 58 0.36 9.60 -5.67
C VAL A 58 0.23 8.36 -4.79
N LEU A 59 -0.94 7.75 -4.78
CA LEU A 59 -1.17 6.41 -4.21
C LEU A 59 -1.14 5.35 -5.31
N HIS A 60 -0.54 4.20 -5.03
CA HIS A 60 -0.38 3.17 -6.06
C HIS A 60 -1.69 2.43 -6.36
N GLY A 61 -2.42 1.97 -5.33
CA GLY A 61 -3.74 1.36 -5.53
C GLY A 61 -3.76 -0.13 -5.92
N ASP A 62 -2.63 -0.72 -6.34
CA ASP A 62 -2.54 -2.13 -6.75
C ASP A 62 -1.18 -2.75 -6.39
N ILE A 63 -0.85 -2.70 -5.11
CA ILE A 63 0.32 -3.41 -4.59
C ILE A 63 0.08 -4.92 -4.66
N SER A 64 0.87 -5.62 -5.47
CA SER A 64 0.80 -7.07 -5.69
C SER A 64 2.19 -7.68 -5.86
N GLU A 65 2.34 -8.99 -5.70
CA GLU A 65 3.65 -9.65 -5.91
C GLU A 65 4.21 -9.46 -7.33
N HIS A 66 3.34 -9.19 -8.31
CA HIS A 66 3.74 -9.02 -9.71
C HIS A 66 4.34 -7.64 -9.99
N ASN A 67 3.99 -6.66 -9.16
CA ASN A 67 4.39 -5.26 -9.29
C ASN A 67 5.66 -4.93 -8.48
N LEU A 68 6.10 -5.86 -7.61
CA LEU A 68 7.41 -5.82 -6.97
C LEU A 68 8.42 -6.57 -7.85
N MET A 69 9.30 -5.82 -8.51
CA MET A 69 10.31 -6.37 -9.42
C MET A 69 11.73 -6.22 -8.86
N VAL A 70 12.60 -7.11 -9.30
CA VAL A 70 14.02 -7.15 -8.96
C VAL A 70 14.80 -6.63 -10.15
N LEU A 71 15.52 -5.52 -9.97
CA LEU A 71 16.58 -5.12 -10.89
C LEU A 71 17.91 -5.66 -10.37
N GLU A 72 18.53 -6.54 -11.14
CA GLU A 72 19.88 -7.03 -10.84
C GLU A 72 20.92 -6.15 -11.52
N HIS A 73 21.89 -5.69 -10.74
CA HIS A 73 23.01 -4.87 -11.19
C HIS A 73 24.24 -5.72 -11.45
N PRO A 74 25.25 -5.18 -12.17
CA PRO A 74 26.58 -5.76 -12.19
C PRO A 74 27.09 -6.05 -10.77
N HIS A 75 27.83 -7.15 -10.62
CA HIS A 75 28.37 -7.64 -9.34
C HIS A 75 27.34 -8.22 -8.35
N GLY A 76 26.13 -8.56 -8.80
CA GLY A 76 25.16 -9.34 -8.03
C GLY A 76 24.40 -8.56 -6.96
N THR A 77 24.48 -7.23 -6.97
CA THR A 77 23.63 -6.38 -6.12
C THR A 77 22.23 -6.23 -6.75
N VAL A 78 21.20 -6.06 -5.92
CA VAL A 78 19.81 -5.95 -6.39
C VAL A 78 19.15 -4.65 -5.92
N THR A 79 18.18 -4.16 -6.68
CA THR A 79 17.30 -3.03 -6.31
C THR A 79 15.85 -3.40 -6.54
N GLY A 80 14.99 -3.05 -5.60
CA GLY A 80 13.55 -3.22 -5.78
C GLY A 80 12.95 -2.11 -6.63
N ILE A 81 12.13 -2.50 -7.61
CA ILE A 81 11.42 -1.60 -8.50
C ILE A 81 9.92 -1.84 -8.34
N LEU A 82 9.18 -0.78 -8.04
CA LEU A 82 7.72 -0.81 -7.96
C LEU A 82 7.14 -0.33 -9.29
N THR A 83 6.47 -1.24 -10.01
CA THR A 83 5.93 -1.01 -11.35
C THR A 83 4.41 -0.92 -11.35
N ASP A 84 3.82 -0.66 -12.53
CA ASP A 84 2.37 -0.68 -12.77
C ASP A 84 1.58 0.39 -12.01
N TRP A 85 1.84 1.64 -12.40
CA TRP A 85 1.19 2.84 -11.85
C TRP A 85 -0.11 3.21 -12.59
N ASP A 86 -0.62 2.34 -13.47
CA ASP A 86 -1.80 2.61 -14.29
C ASP A 86 -3.09 2.71 -13.45
N THR A 87 -3.06 2.11 -12.25
CA THR A 87 -4.14 2.16 -11.25
C THR A 87 -3.93 3.25 -10.20
N ALA A 88 -2.86 4.04 -10.32
CA ALA A 88 -2.50 5.03 -9.33
C ALA A 88 -3.53 6.15 -9.24
N ASN A 89 -3.73 6.63 -8.01
CA ASN A 89 -4.67 7.70 -7.71
C ASN A 89 -3.90 8.93 -7.26
N LEU A 90 -4.20 10.07 -7.88
CA LEU A 90 -3.78 11.37 -7.37
C LEU A 90 -4.53 11.65 -6.07
N VAL A 91 -3.77 12.07 -5.06
CA VAL A 91 -4.30 12.49 -3.79
C VAL A 91 -3.96 13.95 -3.53
N ASP A 92 -4.81 14.62 -2.78
CA ASP A 92 -4.50 15.90 -2.17
C ASP A 92 -4.30 15.64 -0.68
N THR A 93 -3.05 15.78 -0.24
CA THR A 93 -2.70 15.64 1.17
C THR A 93 -2.74 17.00 1.84
N GLU A 94 -3.63 17.17 2.81
CA GLU A 94 -3.57 18.31 3.73
C GLU A 94 -2.56 17.96 4.84
N THR A 95 -1.56 18.81 5.01
CA THR A 95 -0.54 18.65 6.04
C THR A 95 -0.62 19.75 7.08
N GLN A 96 -0.59 19.39 8.36
CA GLN A 96 -0.47 20.30 9.50
C GLN A 96 0.82 19.94 10.24
N ASP A 97 1.71 20.92 10.46
CA ASP A 97 3.02 20.74 11.11
C ASP A 97 3.89 19.61 10.51
N GLY A 98 3.82 19.44 9.18
CA GLY A 98 4.56 18.40 8.45
C GLY A 98 3.94 17.01 8.51
N VAL A 99 2.88 16.81 9.28
CA VAL A 99 2.12 15.56 9.40
C VAL A 99 0.95 15.58 8.42
N CYS A 100 0.76 14.50 7.66
CA CYS A 100 -0.43 14.33 6.83
C CYS A 100 -1.65 14.14 7.74
N VAL A 101 -2.60 15.08 7.71
CA VAL A 101 -3.82 15.06 8.55
C VAL A 101 -5.06 14.70 7.75
N ARG A 102 -5.08 14.93 6.44
CA ARG A 102 -6.13 14.42 5.55
C ARG A 102 -5.56 14.01 4.20
N VAL A 103 -6.15 12.95 3.64
CA VAL A 103 -5.91 12.51 2.27
C VAL A 103 -7.24 12.55 1.55
N ARG A 104 -7.39 13.43 0.55
CA ARG A 104 -8.55 13.43 -0.34
C ARG A 104 -8.12 12.83 -1.67
N VAL A 105 -8.88 11.89 -2.20
CA VAL A 105 -8.68 11.42 -3.59
C VAL A 105 -9.40 12.40 -4.52
N SER A 106 -8.74 12.89 -5.57
CA SER A 106 -9.32 13.88 -6.47
C SER A 106 -10.60 13.34 -7.13
N ALA A 107 -11.68 14.15 -7.13
CA ALA A 107 -12.98 13.76 -7.67
C ALA A 107 -12.88 13.46 -9.18
N GLY A 108 -13.42 12.32 -9.61
CA GLY A 108 -13.43 11.86 -11.02
C GLY A 108 -12.94 10.43 -11.21
N HIS A 109 -12.10 9.92 -10.31
CA HIS A 109 -11.71 8.51 -10.30
C HIS A 109 -12.66 7.72 -9.40
N HIS A 110 -13.82 7.34 -9.95
CA HIS A 110 -14.76 6.45 -9.28
C HIS A 110 -14.09 5.11 -8.99
N MET A 111 -14.02 4.81 -7.70
CA MET A 111 -13.21 3.77 -7.12
C MET A 111 -13.98 2.44 -7.05
N HIS A 112 -14.12 1.81 -8.20
CA HIS A 112 -14.48 0.40 -8.23
C HIS A 112 -13.33 -0.41 -7.65
N ARG A 113 -13.60 -1.63 -7.13
CA ARG A 113 -12.65 -2.61 -6.55
C ARG A 113 -11.44 -2.90 -7.46
N LYS A 114 -10.57 -1.92 -7.66
CA LYS A 114 -9.30 -2.04 -8.36
C LYS A 114 -8.28 -2.55 -7.35
N GLY A 115 -7.44 -3.46 -7.80
CA GLY A 115 -6.50 -4.16 -6.94
C GLY A 115 -6.59 -5.67 -7.13
N THR A 116 -5.45 -6.32 -7.01
CA THR A 116 -5.32 -7.77 -7.13
C THR A 116 -5.95 -8.45 -5.89
N PRO A 117 -7.07 -9.19 -6.00
CA PRO A 117 -7.88 -9.61 -4.84
C PRO A 117 -7.12 -10.34 -3.71
N PRO A 118 -6.17 -11.25 -3.98
CA PRO A 118 -5.33 -11.85 -2.94
C PRO A 118 -4.56 -10.84 -2.08
N PHE A 119 -4.20 -9.67 -2.62
CA PHE A 119 -3.42 -8.64 -1.92
C PHE A 119 -4.26 -7.45 -1.46
N MET A 120 -5.53 -7.38 -1.84
CA MET A 120 -6.42 -6.28 -1.48
C MET A 120 -6.67 -6.19 0.04
N ALA A 121 -6.67 -4.97 0.58
CA ALA A 121 -6.95 -4.70 2.00
C ALA A 121 -8.36 -5.17 2.44
N LEU A 122 -8.52 -5.53 3.71
CA LEU A 122 -9.79 -6.07 4.23
C LEU A 122 -10.97 -5.09 4.08
N ASP A 123 -10.73 -3.79 4.25
CA ASP A 123 -11.82 -2.80 4.16
C ASP A 123 -12.28 -2.58 2.72
N LEU A 124 -11.39 -2.77 1.74
CA LEU A 124 -11.72 -2.73 0.32
C LEU A 124 -12.47 -4.00 -0.11
N LEU A 125 -12.04 -5.19 0.36
CA LEU A 125 -12.72 -6.46 0.08
C LEU A 125 -14.16 -6.46 0.61
N HIS A 126 -14.36 -5.96 1.83
CA HIS A 126 -15.69 -5.84 2.46
C HIS A 126 -16.59 -4.80 1.79
N GLY A 127 -16.03 -3.89 0.99
CA GLY A 127 -16.73 -2.70 0.49
C GLY A 127 -17.04 -1.68 1.59
N ARG A 128 -16.31 -1.74 2.71
CA ARG A 128 -16.44 -0.80 3.84
C ARG A 128 -15.93 0.58 3.42
N ASP A 129 -14.80 0.59 2.71
CA ASP A 129 -14.23 1.80 2.13
C ASP A 129 -14.49 1.86 0.63
N ARG A 130 -14.91 3.04 0.19
CA ARG A 130 -15.01 3.40 -1.23
C ARG A 130 -13.92 4.39 -1.65
N VAL A 131 -12.98 4.68 -0.76
CA VAL A 131 -11.79 5.51 -1.01
C VAL A 131 -10.53 4.73 -0.62
N HIS A 132 -9.49 4.76 -1.46
CA HIS A 132 -8.25 4.01 -1.28
C HIS A 132 -7.32 4.91 -0.49
N HIS A 133 -6.75 4.33 0.56
CA HIS A 133 -5.96 5.03 1.54
C HIS A 133 -4.54 4.46 1.58
N PRO A 134 -3.54 5.23 2.03
CA PRO A 134 -2.17 4.75 2.12
C PRO A 134 -2.05 3.46 2.96
N ARG A 135 -2.89 3.32 4.00
CA ARG A 135 -2.93 2.12 4.85
C ARG A 135 -3.36 0.85 4.10
N HIS A 136 -4.14 0.97 3.02
CA HIS A 136 -4.57 -0.19 2.24
C HIS A 136 -3.38 -0.79 1.51
N ASP A 137 -2.53 0.04 0.90
CA ASP A 137 -1.29 -0.40 0.28
C ASP A 137 -0.32 -1.03 1.30
N LEU A 138 -0.25 -0.48 2.53
CA LEU A 138 0.54 -1.09 3.61
C LEU A 138 0.04 -2.50 3.99
N GLU A 139 -1.28 -2.72 4.04
CA GLU A 139 -1.84 -4.06 4.25
C GLU A 139 -1.50 -5.01 3.09
N SER A 140 -1.54 -4.52 1.85
CA SER A 140 -1.12 -5.30 0.68
C SER A 140 0.33 -5.75 0.76
N PHE A 141 1.24 -4.86 1.17
CA PHE A 141 2.64 -5.20 1.46
C PHE A 141 2.77 -6.32 2.50
N PHE A 142 1.98 -6.29 3.57
CA PHE A 142 1.92 -7.38 4.57
C PHE A 142 1.40 -8.69 3.96
N TYR A 143 0.34 -8.65 3.16
CA TYR A 143 -0.21 -9.85 2.51
C TYR A 143 0.76 -10.50 1.52
N ILE A 144 1.63 -9.72 0.87
CA ILE A 144 2.73 -10.25 0.05
C ILE A 144 3.69 -11.10 0.90
N LEU A 145 4.02 -10.68 2.14
CA LEU A 145 4.89 -11.47 3.01
C LEU A 145 4.27 -12.83 3.38
N ILE A 146 2.95 -12.86 3.60
CA ILE A 146 2.24 -14.13 3.85
C ILE A 146 2.26 -14.99 2.59
N TRP A 147 1.85 -14.43 1.46
CA TRP A 147 1.80 -15.12 0.18
C TRP A 147 3.15 -15.76 -0.20
N THR A 148 4.22 -14.98 -0.09
CA THR A 148 5.58 -15.43 -0.41
C THR A 148 6.03 -16.59 0.48
N GLY A 149 5.60 -16.66 1.74
CA GLY A 149 5.94 -17.79 2.61
C GLY A 149 5.29 -19.11 2.24
N PHE A 150 4.15 -19.05 1.55
CA PHE A 150 3.45 -20.23 1.07
C PHE A 150 3.86 -20.63 -0.34
N HIS A 151 4.22 -19.64 -1.17
CA HIS A 151 4.49 -19.86 -2.58
C HIS A 151 5.98 -19.85 -2.93
N TYR A 152 6.88 -19.38 -2.07
CA TYR A 152 8.30 -19.27 -2.42
C TYR A 152 9.11 -20.28 -1.60
N LYS A 153 10.07 -20.91 -2.27
CA LYS A 153 11.12 -21.74 -1.67
C LYS A 153 12.45 -21.03 -1.84
N PHE A 154 13.30 -21.14 -0.83
CA PHE A 154 14.65 -20.58 -0.81
C PHE A 154 15.68 -21.73 -0.75
N PRO A 155 15.89 -22.50 -1.83
CA PRO A 155 16.99 -23.45 -1.90
C PRO A 155 18.35 -22.74 -1.83
N ALA A 156 19.42 -23.49 -1.51
CA ALA A 156 20.78 -22.97 -1.39
C ALA A 156 21.27 -22.17 -2.62
N ASN A 157 20.67 -22.37 -3.80
CA ASN A 157 21.06 -21.75 -5.07
C ASN A 157 20.00 -20.82 -5.67
N GLY A 158 19.03 -20.33 -4.90
CA GLY A 158 18.12 -19.31 -5.41
C GLY A 158 16.78 -19.24 -4.71
N VAL A 159 15.85 -18.50 -5.32
CA VAL A 159 14.44 -18.48 -4.93
C VAL A 159 13.65 -19.11 -6.07
N THR A 160 12.72 -20.00 -5.74
CA THR A 160 11.82 -20.62 -6.72
C THR A 160 10.38 -20.44 -6.26
N LYS A 161 9.48 -20.21 -7.23
CA LYS A 161 8.04 -20.18 -6.96
C LYS A 161 7.53 -21.61 -6.96
N ASP A 162 7.10 -22.09 -5.79
CA ASP A 162 6.30 -23.29 -5.66
C ASP A 162 4.86 -23.00 -6.10
N ALA A 163 4.44 -23.67 -7.16
CA ALA A 163 3.07 -23.59 -7.64
C ALA A 163 2.09 -24.34 -6.73
N ALA A 164 2.58 -25.27 -5.90
CA ALA A 164 1.77 -26.05 -4.98
C ALA A 164 1.84 -25.45 -3.57
N LEU A 165 0.67 -25.19 -2.97
CA LEU A 165 0.56 -24.79 -1.57
C LEU A 165 0.80 -26.00 -0.66
N THR A 166 2.01 -26.55 -0.62
CA THR A 166 2.23 -27.84 0.08
C THR A 166 2.28 -27.75 1.61
N LEU A 167 2.06 -26.58 2.20
CA LEU A 167 2.14 -26.37 3.64
C LEU A 167 0.83 -26.74 4.35
N PRO A 168 0.90 -27.30 5.59
CA PRO A 168 -0.23 -27.26 6.51
C PRO A 168 -0.81 -25.85 6.59
N HIS A 169 -2.15 -25.72 6.67
CA HIS A 169 -2.87 -24.44 6.56
C HIS A 169 -2.90 -23.79 5.17
N GLU A 170 -2.51 -24.50 4.10
CA GLU A 170 -2.73 -24.05 2.72
C GLU A 170 -4.16 -23.61 2.46
N LYS A 171 -5.17 -24.26 3.05
CA LYS A 171 -6.57 -23.96 2.81
C LYS A 171 -6.93 -22.51 3.13
N LEU A 172 -6.31 -21.91 4.16
CA LEU A 172 -6.57 -20.52 4.52
C LEU A 172 -6.01 -19.56 3.45
N VAL A 173 -4.80 -19.83 2.94
CA VAL A 173 -4.16 -18.98 1.92
C VAL A 173 -4.69 -19.29 0.52
N ALA A 174 -5.02 -20.56 0.22
CA ALA A 174 -5.68 -21.01 -1.01
C ALA A 174 -7.03 -20.31 -1.20
N ALA A 175 -7.75 -20.06 -0.10
CA ALA A 175 -8.99 -19.31 -0.13
C ALA A 175 -8.83 -17.87 -0.67
N TRP A 176 -7.60 -17.34 -0.73
CA TRP A 176 -7.32 -16.01 -1.30
C TRP A 176 -7.41 -15.98 -2.82
N LEU A 177 -7.45 -17.14 -3.47
CA LEU A 177 -7.73 -17.28 -4.91
C LEU A 177 -9.23 -17.42 -5.21
N GLY A 178 -10.09 -17.39 -4.18
CA GLY A 178 -11.54 -17.48 -4.29
C GLY A 178 -12.23 -16.14 -4.56
N PRO A 179 -13.58 -16.10 -4.52
CA PRO A 179 -14.35 -14.86 -4.61
C PRO A 179 -14.06 -13.91 -3.42
N PRO A 180 -14.26 -12.58 -3.58
CA PRO A 180 -13.85 -11.56 -2.60
C PRO A 180 -14.31 -11.80 -1.16
N ASP A 181 -15.52 -12.35 -0.98
CA ASP A 181 -16.13 -12.71 0.31
C ASP A 181 -15.45 -13.90 0.99
N GLN A 182 -14.95 -14.86 0.21
CA GLN A 182 -14.10 -15.95 0.72
C GLN A 182 -12.73 -15.41 1.12
N ILE A 183 -12.11 -14.56 0.28
CA ILE A 183 -10.83 -13.90 0.59
C ILE A 183 -10.96 -13.09 1.89
N TYR A 184 -12.01 -12.29 2.00
CA TYR A 184 -12.29 -11.48 3.19
C TYR A 184 -12.38 -12.35 4.44
N THR A 185 -13.20 -13.41 4.42
CA THR A 185 -13.34 -14.33 5.54
C THR A 185 -12.01 -14.94 5.96
N ALA A 186 -11.22 -15.42 4.99
CA ALA A 186 -9.90 -16.01 5.25
C ALA A 186 -8.92 -14.99 5.85
N LYS A 187 -8.89 -13.76 5.34
CA LYS A 187 -8.03 -12.69 5.88
C LYS A 187 -8.47 -12.23 7.27
N VAL A 188 -9.78 -12.20 7.56
CA VAL A 188 -10.27 -11.91 8.91
C VAL A 188 -9.79 -12.97 9.90
N LYS A 189 -9.86 -14.26 9.54
CA LYS A 189 -9.30 -15.35 10.36
C LYS A 189 -7.80 -15.18 10.56
N LEU A 190 -7.05 -14.88 9.49
CA LEU A 190 -5.61 -14.63 9.59
C LEU A 190 -5.28 -13.47 10.55
N VAL A 191 -6.00 -12.34 10.47
CA VAL A 191 -5.63 -11.10 11.18
C VAL A 191 -6.24 -11.00 12.58
N MET A 192 -7.45 -11.53 12.77
CA MET A 192 -8.27 -11.29 13.96
C MET A 192 -8.49 -12.53 14.83
N SER A 193 -8.04 -13.72 14.43
CA SER A 193 -8.21 -14.96 15.19
C SER A 193 -6.89 -15.67 15.48
N LEU A 194 -6.95 -16.74 16.27
CA LEU A 194 -5.79 -17.59 16.56
C LEU A 194 -5.29 -18.37 15.33
N GLU A 195 -6.09 -18.49 14.26
CA GLU A 195 -5.68 -19.18 13.02
C GLU A 195 -4.47 -18.50 12.37
N GLY A 196 -4.29 -17.18 12.55
CA GLY A 196 -3.08 -16.49 12.12
C GLY A 196 -1.81 -16.99 12.81
N HIS A 197 -1.91 -17.33 14.10
CA HIS A 197 -0.78 -17.87 14.86
C HIS A 197 -0.35 -19.24 14.31
N ASP A 198 -1.30 -20.12 14.03
CA ASP A 198 -1.03 -21.44 13.46
C ASP A 198 -0.35 -21.35 12.09
N VAL A 199 -0.79 -20.40 11.25
CA VAL A 199 -0.14 -20.08 9.96
C VAL A 199 1.32 -19.68 10.16
N PHE A 200 1.60 -18.78 11.10
CA PHE A 200 2.98 -18.32 11.34
C PHE A 200 3.85 -19.41 11.97
N LEU A 201 3.29 -20.25 12.84
CA LEU A 201 3.98 -21.42 13.37
C LEU A 201 4.35 -22.40 12.25
N CYS A 202 3.41 -22.73 11.37
CA CYS A 202 3.66 -23.58 10.22
C CYS A 202 4.77 -23.00 9.32
N MET A 203 4.70 -21.71 9.00
CA MET A 203 5.75 -21.03 8.22
C MET A 203 7.13 -21.13 8.87
N LYS A 204 7.22 -21.07 10.21
CA LYS A 204 8.50 -21.20 10.93
C LYS A 204 9.03 -22.64 10.96
N MET A 205 8.15 -23.64 11.04
CA MET A 205 8.53 -25.04 11.20
C MET A 205 8.86 -25.74 9.87
N GLU A 206 8.15 -25.36 8.79
CA GLU A 206 8.19 -26.09 7.52
C GLU A 206 9.07 -25.41 6.45
N ARG A 207 9.71 -24.29 6.79
CA ARG A 207 10.58 -23.50 5.90
C ARG A 207 12.00 -23.42 6.46
N SER A 208 12.87 -22.68 5.76
CA SER A 208 14.25 -22.47 6.20
C SER A 208 14.34 -21.60 7.45
N GLU A 209 15.45 -21.68 8.17
CA GLU A 209 15.66 -20.87 9.39
C GLU A 209 15.67 -19.37 9.10
N GLU A 210 16.16 -18.96 7.93
CA GLU A 210 16.12 -17.56 7.51
C GLU A 210 14.67 -17.10 7.31
N TRP A 211 13.80 -17.98 6.79
CA TRP A 211 12.37 -17.70 6.69
C TRP A 211 11.73 -17.60 8.07
N ALA A 212 12.06 -18.51 8.98
CA ALA A 212 11.59 -18.45 10.36
C ALA A 212 12.02 -17.14 11.05
N SER A 213 13.23 -16.65 10.75
CA SER A 213 13.75 -15.37 11.20
C SER A 213 12.93 -14.19 10.63
N LEU A 214 12.60 -14.22 9.34
CA LEU A 214 11.72 -13.22 8.71
C LEU A 214 10.32 -13.21 9.35
N VAL A 215 9.76 -14.39 9.68
CA VAL A 215 8.46 -14.48 10.36
C VAL A 215 8.51 -13.77 11.71
N ARG A 216 9.52 -14.07 12.53
CA ARG A 216 9.69 -13.50 13.88
C ARG A 216 9.97 -12.00 13.86
N THR A 217 10.76 -11.54 12.90
CA THR A 217 11.23 -10.15 12.87
C THR A 217 10.30 -9.21 12.11
N TRP A 218 9.58 -9.70 11.10
CA TRP A 218 8.74 -8.86 10.25
C TRP A 218 7.26 -9.25 10.30
N ILE A 219 6.92 -10.52 10.04
CA ILE A 219 5.51 -10.92 9.85
C ILE A 219 4.71 -10.83 11.15
N GLU A 220 5.18 -11.41 12.24
CA GLU A 220 4.47 -11.39 13.53
C GLU A 220 4.31 -9.96 14.08
N PRO A 221 5.36 -9.10 14.10
CA PRO A 221 5.21 -7.71 14.50
C PRO A 221 4.25 -6.90 13.61
N LEU A 222 4.26 -7.11 12.29
CA LEU A 222 3.34 -6.44 11.38
C LEU A 222 1.90 -6.90 11.57
N HIS A 223 1.69 -8.21 11.78
CA HIS A 223 0.39 -8.76 12.11
C HIS A 223 -0.19 -8.09 13.35
N ILE A 224 0.59 -7.97 14.44
CA ILE A 224 0.17 -7.27 15.67
C ILE A 224 -0.12 -5.81 15.36
N CYS A 225 0.76 -5.11 14.63
CA CYS A 225 0.59 -3.71 14.27
C CYS A 225 -0.73 -3.44 13.52
N ILE A 226 -1.05 -4.26 12.51
CA ILE A 226 -2.27 -4.13 11.70
C ILE A 226 -3.50 -4.50 12.53
N ARG A 227 -3.45 -5.60 13.28
CA ARG A 227 -4.57 -6.05 14.13
C ARG A 227 -4.92 -4.98 15.16
N ASP A 228 -3.94 -4.49 15.90
CA ASP A 228 -4.15 -3.51 16.97
C ASP A 228 -4.65 -2.17 16.41
N ALA A 229 -4.16 -1.76 15.22
CA ALA A 229 -4.68 -0.58 14.54
C ALA A 229 -6.15 -0.73 14.15
N ARG A 230 -6.55 -1.91 13.64
CA ARG A 230 -7.94 -2.21 13.29
C ARG A 230 -8.86 -2.26 14.50
N VAL A 231 -8.42 -2.89 15.59
CA VAL A 231 -9.17 -2.94 16.86
C VAL A 231 -9.35 -1.53 17.42
N GLY A 232 -8.26 -0.75 17.49
CA GLY A 232 -8.33 0.64 17.97
C GLY A 232 -9.24 1.52 17.10
N ALA A 233 -9.23 1.35 15.78
CA ALA A 233 -10.15 2.05 14.89
C ALA A 233 -11.63 1.67 15.13
N ALA A 234 -11.91 0.40 15.41
CA ALA A 234 -13.26 -0.05 15.75
C ALA A 234 -13.71 0.51 17.11
N ASP A 235 -12.83 0.56 18.10
CA ASP A 235 -13.10 1.12 19.42
C ASP A 235 -13.40 2.63 19.36
N ASP A 236 -12.64 3.39 18.56
CA ASP A 236 -12.90 4.82 18.35
C ASP A 236 -14.28 5.06 17.74
N ARG A 237 -14.61 4.32 16.66
CA ARG A 237 -15.92 4.42 16.01
C ARG A 237 -17.06 4.04 16.94
N ARG A 238 -16.88 2.98 17.74
CA ARG A 238 -17.86 2.57 18.76
C ARG A 238 -18.04 3.66 19.80
N THR A 239 -16.96 4.30 20.24
CA THR A 239 -16.99 5.39 21.23
C THR A 239 -17.72 6.60 20.67
N ALA A 240 -17.42 7.01 19.43
CA ALA A 240 -18.10 8.11 18.75
C ALA A 240 -19.61 7.86 18.59
N PHE A 241 -19.98 6.65 18.14
CA PHE A 241 -21.39 6.25 18.00
C PHE A 241 -22.14 6.27 19.34
N ASN A 242 -21.51 5.77 20.41
CA ASN A 242 -22.11 5.80 21.75
C ASN A 242 -22.31 7.24 22.27
N ALA A 243 -21.37 8.14 22.00
CA ALA A 243 -21.50 9.55 22.35
C ALA A 243 -22.67 10.22 21.60
N GLU A 244 -22.80 9.96 20.30
CA GLU A 244 -23.92 10.46 19.50
C GLU A 244 -25.28 9.92 20.02
N LEU A 245 -25.36 8.63 20.35
CA LEU A 245 -26.55 8.04 20.96
C LEU A 245 -26.90 8.68 22.30
N ALA A 246 -25.90 9.00 23.13
CA ALA A 246 -26.12 9.67 24.42
C ALA A 246 -26.69 11.09 24.23
N GLN A 247 -26.16 11.86 23.27
CA GLN A 247 -26.68 13.19 22.91
C GLN A 247 -28.13 13.10 22.41
N ARG A 248 -28.45 12.13 21.54
CA ARG A 248 -29.82 11.89 21.06
C ARG A 248 -30.79 11.52 22.19
N ARG A 249 -30.33 10.79 23.21
CA ARG A 249 -31.12 10.43 24.40
C ARG A 249 -31.38 11.63 25.30
N GLN A 250 -30.41 12.53 25.45
CA GLN A 250 -30.55 13.78 26.21
C GLN A 250 -31.40 14.82 25.48
N GLY A 251 -31.43 14.78 24.13
CA GLY A 251 -32.20 15.69 23.27
C GLY A 251 -33.69 15.37 23.07
N LYS A 252 -34.26 14.38 23.76
CA LYS A 252 -35.72 14.15 23.75
C LYS A 252 -36.44 15.22 24.61
N GLY A 253 -36.50 16.44 24.09
CA GLY A 253 -37.19 17.57 24.70
C GLY A 253 -37.20 18.89 23.92
N ALA A 254 -36.58 19.01 22.74
CA ALA A 254 -36.58 20.28 22.01
C ALA A 254 -36.96 20.11 20.54
N GLY A 255 -38.15 20.60 20.19
CA GLY A 255 -38.57 20.78 18.81
C GLY A 255 -37.62 21.70 18.04
N LYS A 256 -37.49 21.45 16.73
CA LYS A 256 -36.85 22.31 15.72
C LYS A 256 -35.68 23.16 16.27
N ALA A 257 -34.61 22.52 16.72
CA ALA A 257 -33.35 23.21 16.89
C ALA A 257 -32.84 23.61 15.49
N LYS A 258 -32.69 24.92 15.26
CA LYS A 258 -31.99 25.48 14.09
C LYS A 258 -30.65 24.77 13.94
N LEU A 259 -30.26 24.53 12.68
CA LEU A 259 -28.95 24.04 12.26
C LEU A 259 -27.87 25.05 12.68
N GLY A 260 -27.56 25.09 13.98
CA GLY A 260 -26.45 25.85 14.54
C GLY A 260 -25.14 25.23 14.09
N LYS A 261 -24.15 26.08 13.80
CA LYS A 261 -22.79 25.72 13.38
C LYS A 261 -22.34 24.45 14.11
N PHE A 262 -22.17 23.36 13.37
CA PHE A 262 -21.41 22.22 13.85
C PHE A 262 -20.03 22.76 14.25
N GLU A 263 -19.71 22.73 15.53
CA GLU A 263 -18.31 22.76 15.94
C GLU A 263 -17.60 21.66 15.15
N GLU A 264 -16.47 22.00 14.55
CA GLU A 264 -15.71 21.12 13.67
C GLU A 264 -15.19 19.93 14.50
N VAL A 265 -16.03 18.90 14.65
CA VAL A 265 -15.62 17.63 15.25
C VAL A 265 -14.43 17.16 14.44
N ALA A 266 -13.28 16.99 15.11
CA ALA A 266 -12.06 16.53 14.47
C ALA A 266 -12.38 15.27 13.66
N VAL A 267 -12.37 15.42 12.32
CA VAL A 267 -12.70 14.35 11.39
C VAL A 267 -11.71 13.21 11.64
N TYR A 268 -12.24 12.02 11.93
CA TYR A 268 -11.43 10.83 12.16
C TYR A 268 -10.50 10.59 10.97
N ASP A 269 -9.21 10.35 11.24
CA ASP A 269 -8.23 10.06 10.19
C ASP A 269 -8.40 8.62 9.67
N ASP A 270 -9.36 8.45 8.77
CA ASP A 270 -9.60 7.20 8.06
C ASP A 270 -8.41 6.76 7.21
N ALA A 271 -7.49 7.67 6.83
CA ALA A 271 -6.34 7.31 6.01
C ALA A 271 -5.30 6.48 6.77
N THR A 272 -5.28 6.56 8.11
CA THR A 272 -4.27 5.91 8.96
C THR A 272 -4.84 5.21 10.21
N TYR A 273 -6.15 4.96 10.26
CA TYR A 273 -6.82 4.43 11.46
C TYR A 273 -6.64 5.32 12.70
N GLY A 274 -6.76 6.64 12.54
CA GLY A 274 -6.54 7.59 13.63
C GLY A 274 -5.07 7.63 14.06
N GLY A 275 -4.12 7.51 13.13
CA GLY A 275 -2.69 7.51 13.38
C GLY A 275 -2.10 6.14 13.81
N ARG A 276 -2.91 5.08 13.83
CA ARG A 276 -2.48 3.75 14.32
C ARG A 276 -1.76 2.90 13.29
N LEU A 277 -2.03 3.10 12.01
CA LEU A 277 -1.35 2.44 10.90
C LEU A 277 -0.76 3.48 9.95
N THR A 278 0.47 3.87 10.23
CA THR A 278 1.26 4.79 9.41
C THR A 278 2.53 4.09 8.91
N TYR A 279 3.14 4.61 7.84
CA TYR A 279 4.43 4.12 7.36
C TYR A 279 5.48 3.99 8.47
N PHE A 280 5.57 4.98 9.37
CA PHE A 280 6.56 4.97 10.44
C PHE A 280 6.28 3.89 11.50
N ARG A 281 5.00 3.66 11.84
CA ARG A 281 4.62 2.57 12.76
C ARG A 281 4.88 1.21 12.11
N PHE A 282 4.61 1.10 10.81
CA PHE A 282 4.90 -0.08 10.01
C PHE A 282 6.41 -0.38 9.98
N MET A 283 7.24 0.61 9.68
CA MET A 283 8.72 0.46 9.67
C MET A 283 9.29 0.16 11.06
N ARG A 284 8.73 0.77 12.10
CA ARG A 284 9.11 0.48 13.50
C ARG A 284 8.81 -0.97 13.87
N ALA A 285 7.67 -1.51 13.44
CA ALA A 285 7.29 -2.89 13.73
C ALA A 285 8.32 -3.90 13.20
N ILE A 286 8.92 -3.63 12.04
CA ILE A 286 9.96 -4.49 11.44
C ILE A 286 11.40 -4.11 11.86
N GLY A 287 11.57 -3.27 12.90
CA GLY A 287 12.87 -2.86 13.43
C GLY A 287 13.65 -1.85 12.58
N MET A 288 13.02 -1.22 11.59
CA MET A 288 13.66 -0.27 10.66
C MET A 288 13.53 1.19 11.13
N THR A 289 13.97 1.47 12.37
CA THR A 289 13.89 2.82 12.97
C THR A 289 15.08 3.71 12.62
N LYS A 290 16.31 3.18 12.66
CA LYS A 290 17.56 3.93 12.45
C LYS A 290 17.75 4.44 11.03
N THR A 291 17.18 3.75 10.05
CA THR A 291 17.37 4.11 8.65
C THR A 291 16.90 5.55 8.41
N LEU A 292 15.79 5.97 9.04
CA LEU A 292 15.18 7.31 8.90
C LEU A 292 16.14 8.50 9.12
N GLU A 293 17.14 8.37 9.99
CA GLU A 293 18.06 9.46 10.36
C GLU A 293 19.32 9.55 9.47
N THR A 294 19.64 8.48 8.73
CA THR A 294 20.87 8.38 7.91
C THR A 294 20.61 8.45 6.41
N TRP A 295 19.40 8.84 5.99
CA TRP A 295 19.11 8.98 4.56
C TRP A 295 19.62 10.33 4.04
N ASP A 296 20.71 10.29 3.27
CA ASP A 296 20.93 11.29 2.24
C ASP A 296 19.81 11.13 1.21
N ASP A 297 18.95 12.13 1.10
CA ASP A 297 17.84 12.19 0.15
C ASP A 297 18.43 12.39 -1.26
N PRO A 298 18.57 11.35 -2.11
CA PRO A 298 19.28 11.50 -3.38
C PRO A 298 18.43 12.22 -4.43
N ILE A 299 17.14 12.45 -4.14
CA ILE A 299 16.19 13.11 -5.03
C ILE A 299 15.69 14.38 -4.33
N ASN A 300 16.27 15.52 -4.73
CA ASN A 300 15.88 16.85 -4.30
C ASN A 300 14.54 17.27 -4.94
N PHE A 301 13.45 16.64 -4.51
CA PHE A 301 12.10 16.93 -4.97
C PHE A 301 11.57 18.33 -4.60
N LYS A 302 12.33 19.19 -3.90
CA LYS A 302 11.81 20.52 -3.51
C LYS A 302 11.59 21.42 -4.74
N GLU A 303 12.52 21.41 -5.68
CA GLU A 303 12.41 22.16 -6.94
C GLU A 303 11.35 21.50 -7.85
N ASP A 304 11.40 20.17 -7.99
CA ASP A 304 10.45 19.42 -8.81
C ASP A 304 9.01 19.50 -8.28
N LYS A 305 8.79 19.59 -6.97
CA LYS A 305 7.45 19.70 -6.38
C LYS A 305 6.78 21.04 -6.68
N ALA A 306 7.55 22.12 -6.79
CA ALA A 306 7.02 23.42 -7.19
C ALA A 306 6.62 23.41 -8.68
N ILE A 307 7.46 22.79 -9.52
CA ILE A 307 7.23 22.62 -10.95
C ILE A 307 6.00 21.73 -11.19
N LEU A 308 5.95 20.55 -10.57
CA LEU A 308 4.82 19.61 -10.66
C LEU A 308 3.51 20.24 -10.17
N ARG A 309 3.54 21.05 -9.10
CA ARG A 309 2.35 21.77 -8.63
C ARG A 309 1.90 22.85 -9.61
N ALA A 310 2.83 23.56 -10.24
CA ALA A 310 2.53 24.55 -11.27
C ALA A 310 1.95 23.88 -12.53
N GLU A 311 2.54 22.78 -12.98
CA GLU A 311 2.03 21.99 -14.11
C GLU A 311 0.67 21.35 -13.82
N LYS A 312 0.44 20.85 -12.58
CA LYS A 312 -0.86 20.33 -12.11
C LYS A 312 -1.92 21.43 -12.15
N LYS A 313 -1.61 22.63 -11.66
CA LYS A 313 -2.52 23.78 -11.66
C LYS A 313 -2.87 24.21 -13.08
N GLU A 314 -1.91 24.17 -14.00
CA GLU A 314 -2.12 24.54 -15.40
C GLU A 314 -2.92 23.46 -16.17
N LYS A 315 -2.66 22.16 -15.95
CA LYS A 315 -3.47 21.08 -16.53
C LYS A 315 -4.92 21.14 -16.05
N LEU A 316 -5.14 21.37 -14.75
CA LEU A 316 -6.47 21.48 -14.18
C LEU A 316 -7.22 22.70 -14.73
N ARG A 317 -6.53 23.84 -14.90
CA ARG A 317 -7.09 25.04 -15.52
C ARG A 317 -7.57 24.76 -16.96
N LYS A 318 -6.73 24.10 -17.76
CA LYS A 318 -7.07 23.75 -19.15
C LYS A 318 -8.26 22.79 -19.25
N LEU A 319 -8.34 21.80 -18.38
CA LEU A 319 -9.48 20.86 -18.33
C LEU A 319 -10.79 21.58 -17.99
N LEU A 320 -10.76 22.51 -17.04
CA LEU A 320 -11.93 23.32 -16.66
C LEU A 320 -12.33 24.33 -17.73
N GLU A 321 -11.37 24.85 -18.51
CA GLU A 321 -11.64 25.74 -19.65
C GLU A 321 -12.26 25.00 -20.84
N THR A 322 -11.90 23.74 -21.07
CA THR A 322 -12.51 22.90 -22.12
C THR A 322 -13.94 22.45 -21.77
N ASP A 323 -14.24 22.16 -20.51
CA ASP A 323 -15.62 21.81 -20.09
C ASP A 323 -16.58 23.02 -20.17
N ALA A 324 -16.05 24.24 -20.05
CA ALA A 324 -16.83 25.48 -20.19
C ALA A 324 -17.12 25.85 -21.66
N SER A 325 -16.34 25.35 -22.63
CA SER A 325 -16.55 25.63 -24.06
C SER A 325 -17.53 24.67 -24.75
N ASP A 326 -17.87 23.54 -24.12
CA ASP A 326 -18.82 22.55 -24.65
C ASP A 326 -20.27 22.75 -24.13
N THR A 327 -20.55 23.88 -23.46
CA THR A 327 -21.88 24.21 -22.90
C THR A 327 -22.57 25.44 -23.51
N ASP A 328 -22.10 25.96 -24.64
CA ASP A 328 -22.79 27.02 -25.42
C ASP A 328 -23.44 26.49 -26.71
#